data_AF-A0AA37K130-F1
#
_entry.id   AF-A0AA37K130-F1
#
_cell.length_a   1.000
_cell.length_b   1.000
_cell.length_c   1.000
_cell.angle_alpha   90.00
_cell.angle_beta   90.00
_cell.angle_gamma   90.00
#
_symmetry.space_group_name_H-M   'P 1'
#
loop_
_entity.id
_entity.type
_entity.pdbx_description
1 polymer ?
#
loop_
_entity_poly.entity_id
_entity_poly.type
_entity_poly.pdbx_seq_one_letter_code
_entity_poly.pdbx_strand_id
1 'polypeptide(L)'
;MVGSELELHQVIYAYLLAQIQFGYYRCGESLPRMEELCRQSHISIDTVAQAYHRLRREGVISLTQKAGAKVSVSYSQEEIDGHVRHYFAQREAALRDLSWSIWPLFGWALWLSLKHSPPEAAERMVHLTRDEERPPTVIWHYLEQQYGALGNDLLMRLMRYLYLFFQGPFYSVKENTPYFEKGLFWQQNVAVLSRNGNWATLRDVLKTAQDDLAHALSRFYEDRIAEPVPQIGFCWNAYKKSAQLRYSLAVELLTDISRGIYPVGSFLPPAHRLAVEKGVSISTVRRTLSLLGGIGAVKSFRSRGAQVLSPMESTENADLTQPDIQNRLLDMAKCLQIYALSARAVSELTLASLDCGGLRLWKERLLELRDSRRLELMTYVSMGLISEHTPSQTIRTIYSELLRLLFWGHPLRGLRGTPETINRVAAPFLNRMLQALDERDVFGFSTVLEELVVRELCITVNQLVQLGIRGAENILIPVKGEFWEMEK
;
A
#
# COMPACT_ATOMS: atom_id res chain seq x y z
N MET A 1 21.61 -13.92 2.10
CA MET A 1 21.41 -13.30 0.77
C MET A 1 20.08 -12.57 0.84
N VAL A 2 20.16 -11.24 0.79
CA VAL A 2 19.07 -10.32 1.13
C VAL A 2 18.12 -10.22 -0.05
N GLY A 3 16.82 -10.37 0.19
CA GLY A 3 15.78 -10.29 -0.83
C GLY A 3 15.95 -9.03 -1.66
N SER A 4 16.17 -9.20 -2.97
CA SER A 4 16.29 -8.05 -3.87
C SER A 4 14.93 -7.38 -3.96
N GLU A 5 14.78 -6.23 -3.30
CA GLU A 5 13.67 -5.30 -3.52
C GLU A 5 13.57 -5.00 -5.03
N LEU A 6 12.51 -5.50 -5.66
CA LEU A 6 12.31 -5.33 -7.10
C LEU A 6 11.94 -3.87 -7.38
N GLU A 7 12.79 -3.17 -8.12
CA GLU A 7 12.44 -1.84 -8.63
C GLU A 7 11.23 -1.93 -9.57
N LEU A 8 10.43 -0.87 -9.68
CA LEU A 8 9.25 -0.83 -10.56
C LEU A 8 9.57 -1.30 -11.99
N HIS A 9 10.74 -0.92 -12.53
CA HIS A 9 11.18 -1.36 -13.86
C HIS A 9 11.42 -2.88 -13.93
N GLN A 10 11.85 -3.51 -12.84
CA GLN A 10 12.07 -4.96 -12.75
C GLN A 10 10.73 -5.70 -12.68
N VAL A 11 9.75 -5.16 -11.96
CA VAL A 11 8.39 -5.71 -11.91
C VAL A 11 7.74 -5.65 -13.29
N ILE A 12 7.85 -4.51 -14.00
CA ILE A 12 7.34 -4.38 -15.38
C ILE A 12 8.06 -5.33 -16.33
N TYR A 13 9.38 -5.39 -16.26
CA TYR A 13 10.17 -6.30 -17.08
C TYR A 13 9.72 -7.75 -16.85
N ALA A 14 9.57 -8.18 -15.59
CA ALA A 14 9.14 -9.53 -15.24
C ALA A 14 7.72 -9.82 -15.75
N TYR A 15 6.81 -8.84 -15.67
CA TYR A 15 5.46 -8.93 -16.20
C TYR A 15 5.47 -9.09 -17.74
N LEU A 16 6.16 -8.20 -18.47
CA LEU A 16 6.23 -8.27 -19.93
C LEU A 16 6.90 -9.56 -20.41
N LEU A 17 7.96 -9.99 -19.72
CA LEU A 17 8.62 -11.26 -20.02
C LEU A 17 7.66 -12.43 -19.81
N ALA A 18 6.91 -12.45 -18.71
CA ALA A 18 5.90 -13.48 -18.44
C ALA A 18 4.85 -13.54 -19.54
N GLN A 19 4.34 -12.39 -20.02
CA GLN A 19 3.39 -12.36 -21.14
C GLN A 19 3.94 -12.97 -22.42
N ILE A 20 5.23 -12.77 -22.72
CA ILE A 20 5.86 -13.40 -23.90
C ILE A 20 6.09 -14.89 -23.66
N GLN A 21 6.61 -15.27 -22.49
CA GLN A 21 6.90 -16.66 -22.12
C GLN A 21 5.66 -17.53 -21.99
N PHE A 22 4.52 -16.95 -21.62
CA PHE A 22 3.23 -17.65 -21.52
C PHE A 22 2.51 -17.76 -22.88
N GLY A 23 3.12 -17.26 -23.95
CA GLY A 23 2.54 -17.27 -25.29
C GLY A 23 1.40 -16.28 -25.51
N TYR A 24 1.22 -15.31 -24.60
CA TYR A 24 0.23 -14.25 -24.73
C TYR A 24 0.63 -13.23 -25.81
N TYR A 25 1.92 -12.94 -25.97
CA TYR A 25 2.46 -12.31 -27.18
C TYR A 25 3.30 -13.32 -27.96
N ARG A 26 2.94 -13.55 -29.23
CA ARG A 26 3.65 -14.50 -30.12
C ARG A 26 4.72 -13.82 -30.97
N CYS A 27 5.63 -14.62 -31.51
CA CYS A 27 6.68 -14.15 -32.43
C CYS A 27 6.08 -13.27 -33.55
N GLY A 28 6.65 -12.09 -33.77
CA GLY A 28 6.18 -11.12 -34.76
C GLY A 28 5.06 -10.18 -34.28
N GLU A 29 4.36 -10.50 -33.18
CA GLU A 29 3.38 -9.59 -32.57
C GLU A 29 4.06 -8.36 -31.96
N SER A 30 3.33 -7.25 -32.00
CA SER A 30 3.75 -5.99 -31.40
C SER A 30 3.37 -5.94 -29.93
N LEU A 31 4.32 -5.54 -29.09
CA LEU A 31 4.03 -5.09 -27.73
C LEU A 31 3.37 -3.70 -27.77
N PRO A 32 2.66 -3.30 -26.71
CA PRO A 32 2.12 -1.95 -26.58
C PRO A 32 3.22 -0.91 -26.79
N ARG A 33 2.87 0.26 -27.32
CA ARG A 33 3.87 1.34 -27.41
C ARG A 33 4.28 1.77 -26.00
N MET A 34 5.50 2.27 -25.83
CA MET A 34 5.96 2.70 -24.50
C MET A 34 5.03 3.77 -23.92
N GLU A 35 4.58 4.72 -24.75
CA GLU A 35 3.65 5.78 -24.36
C GLU A 35 2.26 5.25 -23.99
N GLU A 36 1.82 4.20 -24.68
CA GLU A 36 0.55 3.52 -24.41
C GLU A 36 0.63 2.77 -23.08
N LEU A 37 1.70 2.00 -22.87
CA LEU A 37 1.93 1.32 -21.60
C LEU A 37 2.10 2.33 -20.46
N CYS A 38 2.76 3.47 -20.69
CA CYS A 38 2.85 4.54 -19.69
C CYS A 38 1.48 5.12 -19.33
N ARG A 39 0.60 5.31 -20.32
CA ARG A 39 -0.76 5.84 -20.12
C ARG A 39 -1.63 4.84 -19.39
N GLN A 40 -1.62 3.58 -19.81
CA GLN A 40 -2.36 2.50 -19.17
C GLN A 40 -1.85 2.29 -17.75
N SER A 41 -0.53 2.29 -17.56
CA SER A 41 0.07 1.94 -16.29
C SER A 41 0.47 3.13 -15.39
N HIS A 42 0.22 4.39 -15.74
CA HIS A 42 0.71 5.57 -14.99
C HIS A 42 2.18 5.47 -14.51
N ILE A 43 3.02 4.77 -15.28
CA ILE A 43 4.44 4.59 -15.01
C ILE A 43 5.22 5.61 -15.82
N SER A 44 6.35 6.10 -15.29
CA SER A 44 7.21 7.00 -16.06
C SER A 44 7.79 6.29 -17.29
N ILE A 45 7.90 7.05 -18.38
CA ILE A 45 8.49 6.56 -19.63
C ILE A 45 9.89 5.99 -19.43
N ASP A 46 10.70 6.61 -18.56
CA ASP A 46 12.05 6.12 -18.25
C ASP A 46 12.04 4.71 -17.63
N THR A 47 11.05 4.41 -16.78
CA THR A 47 10.93 3.12 -16.11
C THR A 47 10.49 2.04 -17.10
N VAL A 48 9.54 2.37 -18.00
CA VAL A 48 9.10 1.49 -19.09
C VAL A 48 10.23 1.27 -20.10
N ALA A 49 10.94 2.32 -20.50
CA ALA A 49 12.06 2.25 -21.43
C ALA A 49 13.17 1.32 -20.91
N GLN A 50 13.49 1.38 -19.61
CA GLN A 50 14.45 0.45 -19.00
C GLN A 50 14.04 -1.02 -19.14
N ALA A 51 12.75 -1.34 -18.92
CA ALA A 51 12.24 -2.70 -19.09
C ALA A 51 12.36 -3.17 -20.56
N TYR A 52 12.00 -2.32 -21.52
CA TYR A 52 12.09 -2.63 -22.96
C TYR A 52 13.54 -2.77 -23.43
N HIS A 53 14.44 -1.89 -22.99
CA HIS A 53 15.86 -1.99 -23.31
C HIS A 53 16.46 -3.28 -22.78
N ARG A 54 16.04 -3.73 -21.59
CA ARG A 54 16.46 -5.02 -21.04
C ARG A 54 15.96 -6.19 -21.89
N LEU A 55 14.67 -6.23 -22.24
CA LEU A 55 14.10 -7.26 -23.12
C LEU A 55 14.82 -7.33 -24.47
N ARG A 56 15.18 -6.17 -25.04
CA ARG A 56 15.96 -6.11 -26.28
C ARG A 56 17.37 -6.69 -26.11
N ARG A 57 18.06 -6.32 -25.02
CA ARG A 57 19.42 -6.80 -24.74
C ARG A 57 19.46 -8.33 -24.59
N GLU A 58 18.38 -8.91 -24.05
CA GLU A 58 18.22 -10.35 -23.89
C GLU A 58 17.68 -11.05 -25.15
N GLY A 59 17.47 -10.32 -26.25
CA GLY A 59 17.03 -10.89 -27.54
C GLY A 59 15.55 -11.28 -27.60
N VAL A 60 14.78 -10.98 -26.54
CA VAL A 60 13.35 -11.34 -26.45
C VAL A 60 12.51 -10.51 -27.44
N ILE A 61 12.90 -9.25 -27.64
CA ILE A 61 12.21 -8.31 -28.53
C ILE A 61 13.18 -7.59 -29.47
N SER A 62 12.65 -7.12 -30.60
CA SER A 62 13.30 -6.17 -31.49
C SER A 62 12.65 -4.80 -31.33
N LEU A 63 13.45 -3.74 -31.28
CA LEU A 63 12.98 -2.35 -31.21
C LEU A 63 13.35 -1.63 -32.51
N THR A 64 12.36 -1.16 -33.26
CA THR A 64 12.57 -0.33 -34.46
C THR A 64 11.88 1.01 -34.32
N GLN A 65 12.50 2.09 -34.83
CA GLN A 65 11.99 3.46 -34.68
C GLN A 65 10.59 3.69 -35.29
N LYS A 66 10.17 2.88 -36.28
CA LYS A 66 8.88 3.03 -36.98
C LYS A 66 7.83 1.97 -36.64
N ALA A 67 8.22 0.73 -36.31
CA ALA A 67 7.28 -0.37 -36.08
C ALA A 67 7.06 -0.71 -34.59
N GLY A 68 7.74 -0.02 -33.67
CA GLY A 68 7.65 -0.29 -32.24
C GLY A 68 8.44 -1.52 -31.81
N ALA A 69 8.04 -2.12 -30.70
CA ALA A 69 8.64 -3.33 -30.14
C ALA A 69 7.93 -4.58 -30.66
N LYS A 70 8.66 -5.53 -31.23
CA LYS A 70 8.12 -6.82 -31.71
C LYS A 70 8.78 -8.00 -31.04
N VAL A 71 8.00 -9.01 -30.69
CA VAL A 71 8.53 -10.26 -30.11
C VAL A 71 9.39 -10.98 -31.15
N SER A 72 10.59 -11.37 -30.74
CA SER A 72 11.59 -12.02 -31.62
C SER A 72 11.81 -13.50 -31.29
N VAL A 73 11.33 -13.96 -30.13
CA VAL A 73 11.39 -15.36 -29.69
C VAL A 73 10.11 -16.11 -30.09
N SER A 74 10.24 -17.41 -30.31
CA SER A 74 9.13 -18.33 -30.54
C SER A 74 9.28 -19.51 -29.59
N TYR A 75 8.25 -19.76 -28.78
CA TYR A 75 8.20 -20.89 -27.86
C TYR A 75 7.18 -21.92 -28.36
N SER A 76 7.54 -23.19 -28.26
CA SER A 76 6.61 -24.31 -28.41
C SER A 76 5.64 -24.36 -27.23
N GLN A 77 4.56 -25.14 -27.36
CA GLN A 77 3.60 -25.30 -26.26
C GLN A 77 4.25 -25.92 -25.01
N GLU A 78 5.17 -26.87 -25.18
CA GLU A 78 5.89 -27.50 -24.07
C GLU A 78 6.77 -26.50 -23.30
N GLU A 79 7.44 -25.59 -24.03
CA GLU A 79 8.24 -24.51 -23.43
C GLU A 79 7.36 -23.50 -22.69
N ILE A 80 6.21 -23.14 -23.27
CA ILE A 80 5.21 -22.27 -22.62
C ILE A 80 4.74 -22.91 -21.30
N ASP A 81 4.34 -24.18 -21.34
CA ASP A 81 3.87 -24.90 -20.15
C ASP A 81 4.96 -25.01 -19.09
N GLY A 82 6.22 -25.18 -19.51
CA GLY A 82 7.40 -25.14 -18.65
C GLY A 82 7.61 -23.77 -17.99
N HIS A 83 7.51 -22.68 -18.76
CA HIS A 83 7.64 -21.31 -18.25
C HIS A 83 6.53 -20.96 -17.26
N VAL A 84 5.28 -21.31 -17.55
CA VAL A 84 4.16 -21.07 -16.63
C VAL A 84 4.39 -21.83 -15.33
N ARG A 85 4.71 -23.13 -15.38
CA ARG A 85 5.00 -23.93 -14.19
C ARG A 85 6.15 -23.33 -13.36
N HIS A 86 7.26 -22.97 -14.00
CA HIS A 86 8.41 -22.39 -13.31
C HIS A 86 8.07 -21.05 -12.63
N TYR A 87 7.37 -20.15 -13.33
CA TYR A 87 7.03 -18.83 -12.81
C TYR A 87 6.15 -18.89 -11.56
N PHE A 88 5.09 -19.72 -11.59
CA PHE A 88 4.14 -19.84 -10.50
C PHE A 88 4.67 -20.71 -9.35
N ALA A 89 5.46 -21.75 -9.62
CA ALA A 89 6.08 -22.56 -8.56
C ALA A 89 6.95 -21.70 -7.62
N GLN A 90 7.69 -20.74 -8.18
CA GLN A 90 8.50 -19.80 -7.38
C GLN A 90 7.67 -18.81 -6.56
N ARG A 91 6.36 -18.71 -6.75
CA ARG A 91 5.52 -17.66 -6.14
C ARG A 91 4.32 -18.23 -5.41
N GLU A 92 4.24 -19.55 -5.21
CA GLU A 92 3.07 -20.21 -4.63
C GLU A 92 2.72 -19.63 -3.27
N ALA A 93 3.68 -19.60 -2.34
CA ALA A 93 3.44 -19.11 -0.98
C ALA A 93 2.96 -17.65 -0.99
N ALA A 94 3.61 -16.80 -1.81
CA ALA A 94 3.27 -15.39 -1.91
C ALA A 94 1.91 -15.14 -2.55
N LEU A 95 1.57 -15.87 -3.62
CA LEU A 95 0.31 -15.68 -4.34
C LEU A 95 -0.88 -16.24 -3.57
N ARG A 96 -0.72 -17.37 -2.86
CA ARG A 96 -1.76 -17.89 -1.96
C ARG A 96 -2.02 -16.93 -0.79
N ASP A 97 -0.98 -16.40 -0.17
CA ASP A 97 -1.11 -15.42 0.91
C ASP A 97 -1.74 -14.11 0.40
N LEU A 98 -1.29 -13.61 -0.76
CA LEU A 98 -1.79 -12.38 -1.38
C LEU A 98 -3.26 -12.50 -1.76
N SER A 99 -3.69 -13.60 -2.40
CA SER A 99 -5.07 -13.75 -2.86
C SER A 99 -6.09 -13.64 -1.72
N TRP A 100 -5.79 -14.21 -0.56
CA TRP A 100 -6.63 -14.09 0.65
C TRP A 100 -6.48 -12.75 1.38
N SER A 101 -5.41 -12.01 1.11
CA SER A 101 -5.16 -10.70 1.71
C SER A 101 -5.89 -9.55 1.00
N ILE A 102 -6.37 -9.74 -0.23
CA ILE A 102 -7.03 -8.69 -1.02
C ILE A 102 -8.29 -8.16 -0.30
N TRP A 103 -9.14 -9.05 0.21
CA TRP A 103 -10.40 -8.63 0.85
C TRP A 103 -10.17 -7.82 2.14
N PRO A 104 -9.38 -8.30 3.14
CA PRO A 104 -9.10 -7.52 4.33
C PRO A 104 -8.45 -6.16 4.06
N LEU A 105 -7.64 -6.04 3.00
CA LEU A 105 -6.93 -4.81 2.68
C LEU A 105 -7.75 -3.82 1.87
N PHE A 106 -8.57 -4.29 0.94
CA PHE A 106 -9.13 -3.44 -0.11
C PHE A 106 -10.64 -3.62 -0.34
N GLY A 107 -11.27 -4.63 0.27
CA GLY A 107 -12.70 -4.91 0.07
C GLY A 107 -13.59 -3.73 0.46
N TRP A 108 -13.33 -3.13 1.63
CA TRP A 108 -14.09 -1.96 2.08
C TRP A 108 -13.77 -0.71 1.28
N ALA A 109 -12.49 -0.53 0.90
CA ALA A 109 -12.08 0.58 0.04
C ALA A 109 -12.79 0.53 -1.32
N LEU A 110 -12.93 -0.67 -1.90
CA LEU A 110 -13.66 -0.90 -3.14
C LEU A 110 -15.14 -0.58 -3.00
N TRP A 111 -15.79 -1.12 -1.96
CA TRP A 111 -17.19 -0.86 -1.69
C TRP A 111 -17.48 0.64 -1.53
N LEU A 112 -16.67 1.34 -0.74
CA LEU A 112 -16.81 2.76 -0.49
C LEU A 112 -16.58 3.58 -1.77
N SER A 113 -15.55 3.23 -2.54
CA SER A 113 -15.26 3.88 -3.81
C SER A 113 -16.42 3.76 -4.79
N LEU A 114 -17.02 2.58 -4.92
CA LEU A 114 -18.18 2.35 -5.79
C LEU A 114 -19.40 3.14 -5.33
N LYS A 115 -19.63 3.22 -4.01
CA LYS A 115 -20.73 4.01 -3.42
C LYS A 115 -20.64 5.50 -3.73
N HIS A 116 -19.42 6.04 -3.75
CA HIS A 116 -19.15 7.45 -4.02
C HIS A 116 -18.75 7.73 -5.48
N SER A 117 -18.77 6.72 -6.33
CA SER A 117 -18.50 6.90 -7.75
C SER A 117 -19.71 7.51 -8.46
N PRO A 118 -19.49 8.39 -9.46
CA PRO A 118 -20.59 8.97 -10.22
C PRO A 118 -21.29 7.87 -11.05
N PRO A 119 -22.61 7.97 -11.33
CA PRO A 119 -23.36 6.93 -12.04
C PRO A 119 -22.75 6.53 -13.39
N GLU A 120 -22.14 7.47 -14.10
CA GLU A 120 -21.45 7.25 -15.38
C GLU A 120 -20.24 6.31 -15.24
N ALA A 121 -19.65 6.18 -14.05
CA ALA A 121 -18.58 5.22 -13.80
C ALA A 121 -19.08 3.77 -13.91
N ALA A 122 -20.27 3.48 -13.39
CA ALA A 122 -20.89 2.15 -13.52
C ALA A 122 -21.21 1.84 -15.00
N GLU A 123 -21.61 2.84 -15.78
CA GLU A 123 -21.82 2.68 -17.23
C GLU A 123 -20.51 2.36 -17.95
N ARG A 124 -19.43 3.09 -17.66
CA ARG A 124 -18.09 2.78 -18.21
C ARG A 124 -17.66 1.35 -17.92
N MET A 125 -17.92 0.85 -16.71
CA MET A 125 -17.61 -0.54 -16.34
C MET A 125 -18.36 -1.57 -17.19
N VAL A 126 -19.63 -1.30 -17.55
CA VAL A 126 -20.40 -2.16 -18.46
C VAL A 126 -19.81 -2.11 -19.87
N HIS A 127 -19.39 -0.92 -20.34
CA HIS A 127 -18.82 -0.76 -21.68
C HIS A 127 -17.45 -1.44 -21.85
N LEU A 128 -16.63 -1.53 -20.80
CA LEU A 128 -15.36 -2.28 -20.81
C LEU A 128 -15.53 -3.77 -21.15
N THR A 129 -16.72 -4.35 -20.98
CA THR A 129 -16.98 -5.75 -21.38
C THR A 129 -17.17 -5.95 -22.88
N ARG A 130 -17.29 -4.87 -23.66
CA ARG A 130 -17.68 -4.93 -25.08
C ARG A 130 -16.52 -4.73 -26.06
N ASP A 131 -15.38 -4.22 -25.61
CA ASP A 131 -14.22 -3.99 -26.48
C ASP A 131 -13.38 -5.26 -26.67
N GLU A 132 -12.76 -5.42 -27.84
CA GLU A 132 -11.84 -6.52 -28.22
C GLU A 132 -10.51 -6.52 -27.42
N GLU A 133 -10.50 -5.90 -26.25
CA GLU A 133 -9.32 -5.76 -25.41
C GLU A 133 -8.90 -7.09 -24.79
N ARG A 134 -7.57 -7.30 -24.72
CA ARG A 134 -7.01 -8.54 -24.19
C ARG A 134 -7.21 -8.63 -22.66
N PRO A 135 -7.42 -9.83 -22.08
CA PRO A 135 -7.89 -10.00 -20.69
C PRO A 135 -7.13 -9.23 -19.59
N PRO A 136 -5.78 -9.21 -19.55
CA PRO A 136 -5.05 -8.47 -18.51
C PRO A 136 -5.35 -6.95 -18.54
N THR A 137 -5.43 -6.36 -19.73
CA THR A 137 -5.70 -4.93 -19.92
C THR A 137 -7.07 -4.54 -19.37
N VAL A 138 -8.08 -5.36 -19.66
CA VAL A 138 -9.45 -5.18 -19.18
C VAL A 138 -9.52 -5.17 -17.64
N ILE A 139 -8.84 -6.13 -16.98
CA ILE A 139 -8.78 -6.19 -15.51
C ILE A 139 -8.14 -4.94 -14.92
N TRP A 140 -7.06 -4.45 -15.52
CA TRP A 140 -6.41 -3.23 -15.05
C TRP A 140 -7.35 -2.02 -15.16
N HIS A 141 -8.08 -1.87 -16.26
CA HIS A 141 -9.06 -0.79 -16.42
C HIS A 141 -10.21 -0.88 -15.42
N TYR A 142 -10.67 -2.09 -15.07
CA TYR A 142 -11.63 -2.27 -14.00
C TYR A 142 -11.10 -1.74 -12.66
N LEU A 143 -9.90 -2.16 -12.26
CA LEU A 143 -9.29 -1.70 -10.99
C LEU A 143 -9.14 -0.18 -10.96
N GLU A 144 -8.74 0.43 -12.08
CA GLU A 144 -8.60 1.88 -12.18
C GLU A 144 -9.93 2.62 -12.02
N GLN A 145 -11.00 2.17 -12.68
CA GLN A 145 -12.32 2.77 -12.53
C GLN A 145 -12.89 2.56 -11.12
N GLN A 146 -12.70 1.36 -10.58
CA GLN A 146 -13.30 0.94 -9.32
C GLN A 146 -12.79 1.69 -8.10
N TYR A 147 -11.50 2.00 -8.04
CA TYR A 147 -10.89 2.70 -6.89
C TYR A 147 -10.71 4.21 -7.11
N GLY A 148 -11.08 4.72 -8.29
CA GLY A 148 -10.81 6.10 -8.70
C GLY A 148 -11.46 7.16 -7.80
N ALA A 149 -12.63 6.89 -7.22
CA ALA A 149 -13.35 7.85 -6.38
C ALA A 149 -12.68 8.11 -5.02
N LEU A 150 -11.72 7.27 -4.60
CA LEU A 150 -11.02 7.47 -3.33
C LEU A 150 -10.01 8.63 -3.35
N GLY A 151 -9.60 9.08 -4.54
CA GLY A 151 -8.58 10.13 -4.68
C GLY A 151 -7.20 9.74 -4.16
N ASN A 152 -6.89 8.44 -4.12
CA ASN A 152 -5.70 7.88 -3.49
C ASN A 152 -4.76 7.21 -4.51
N ASP A 153 -3.85 7.99 -5.07
CA ASP A 153 -2.80 7.51 -5.98
C ASP A 153 -1.79 6.55 -5.32
N LEU A 154 -1.56 6.65 -4.01
CA LEU A 154 -0.76 5.71 -3.24
C LEU A 154 -1.38 4.30 -3.28
N LEU A 155 -2.70 4.21 -3.06
CA LEU A 155 -3.48 2.99 -3.19
C LEU A 155 -3.47 2.48 -4.64
N MET A 156 -3.68 3.34 -5.63
CA MET A 156 -3.61 2.95 -7.04
C MET A 156 -2.25 2.40 -7.44
N ARG A 157 -1.16 2.97 -6.89
CA ARG A 157 0.19 2.43 -7.08
C ARG A 157 0.35 1.08 -6.40
N LEU A 158 -0.20 0.86 -5.21
CA LEU A 158 -0.21 -0.46 -4.57
C LEU A 158 -0.99 -1.49 -5.40
N MET A 159 -2.19 -1.13 -5.86
CA MET A 159 -3.01 -1.97 -6.74
C MET A 159 -2.26 -2.39 -8.00
N ARG A 160 -1.50 -1.48 -8.60
CA ARG A 160 -0.65 -1.77 -9.76
C ARG A 160 0.41 -2.83 -9.48
N TYR A 161 1.11 -2.75 -8.35
CA TYR A 161 2.11 -3.75 -7.99
C TYR A 161 1.48 -5.12 -7.79
N LEU A 162 0.34 -5.17 -7.09
CA LEU A 162 -0.43 -6.40 -6.89
C LEU A 162 -0.89 -6.99 -8.22
N TYR A 163 -1.44 -6.17 -9.11
CA TYR A 163 -1.85 -6.57 -10.45
C TYR A 163 -0.67 -7.15 -11.26
N LEU A 164 0.46 -6.44 -11.32
CA LEU A 164 1.64 -6.89 -12.09
C LEU A 164 2.27 -8.16 -11.51
N PHE A 165 2.18 -8.37 -10.19
CA PHE A 165 2.72 -9.56 -9.52
C PHE A 165 1.77 -10.77 -9.59
N PHE A 166 0.45 -10.54 -9.58
CA PHE A 166 -0.56 -11.60 -9.47
C PHE A 166 -1.51 -11.66 -10.67
N GLN A 167 -2.49 -10.78 -10.75
CA GLN A 167 -3.62 -10.91 -11.68
C GLN A 167 -3.20 -10.83 -13.14
N GLY A 168 -2.28 -9.93 -13.47
CA GLY A 168 -1.76 -9.76 -14.83
C GLY A 168 -1.13 -11.05 -15.38
N PRO A 169 -0.11 -11.63 -14.71
CA PRO A 169 0.45 -12.93 -15.08
C PRO A 169 -0.59 -14.05 -15.06
N PHE A 170 -1.45 -14.11 -14.05
CA PHE A 170 -2.48 -15.15 -13.92
C PHE A 170 -3.44 -15.18 -15.11
N TYR A 171 -3.95 -14.03 -15.55
CA TYR A 171 -4.83 -13.92 -16.72
C TYR A 171 -4.10 -13.88 -18.06
N SER A 172 -2.77 -13.91 -18.07
CA SER A 172 -1.98 -14.10 -19.30
C SER A 172 -1.84 -15.58 -19.68
N VAL A 173 -2.20 -16.50 -18.78
CA VAL A 173 -2.20 -17.95 -19.03
C VAL A 173 -3.51 -18.34 -19.72
N LYS A 174 -3.41 -18.98 -20.89
CA LYS A 174 -4.58 -19.33 -21.73
C LYS A 174 -5.57 -20.25 -21.01
N GLU A 175 -5.09 -21.22 -20.24
CA GLU A 175 -5.94 -22.14 -19.48
C GLU A 175 -6.81 -21.42 -18.43
N ASN A 176 -6.43 -20.21 -18.01
CA ASN A 176 -7.17 -19.43 -17.01
C ASN A 176 -8.30 -18.58 -17.61
N THR A 177 -8.59 -18.71 -18.91
CA THR A 177 -9.69 -18.00 -19.58
C THR A 177 -11.06 -18.18 -18.89
N PRO A 178 -11.46 -19.40 -18.44
CA PRO A 178 -12.73 -19.56 -17.72
C PRO A 178 -12.80 -18.79 -16.39
N TYR A 179 -11.67 -18.63 -15.70
CA TYR A 179 -11.61 -17.82 -14.47
C TYR A 179 -11.76 -16.33 -14.79
N PHE A 180 -11.17 -15.87 -15.90
CA PHE A 180 -11.35 -14.50 -16.38
C PHE A 180 -12.82 -14.22 -16.75
N GLU A 181 -13.48 -15.12 -17.48
CA GLU A 181 -14.90 -15.01 -17.83
C GLU A 181 -15.80 -14.94 -16.58
N LYS A 182 -15.51 -15.77 -15.57
CA LYS A 182 -16.19 -15.70 -14.27
C LYS A 182 -15.93 -14.36 -13.58
N GLY A 183 -14.71 -13.84 -13.66
CA GLY A 183 -14.36 -12.49 -13.20
C GLY A 183 -15.21 -11.42 -13.87
N LEU A 184 -15.38 -11.46 -15.19
CA LEU A 184 -16.23 -10.53 -15.94
C LEU A 184 -17.70 -10.62 -15.52
N PHE A 185 -18.22 -11.84 -15.28
CA PHE A 185 -19.56 -12.02 -14.73
C PHE A 185 -19.72 -11.28 -13.40
N TRP A 186 -18.75 -11.39 -12.49
CA TRP A 186 -18.77 -10.63 -11.24
C TRP A 186 -18.73 -9.12 -11.49
N GLN A 187 -17.91 -8.64 -12.42
CA GLN A 187 -17.85 -7.21 -12.76
C GLN A 187 -19.19 -6.66 -13.26
N GLN A 188 -19.93 -7.43 -14.05
CA GLN A 188 -21.28 -7.05 -14.49
C GLN A 188 -22.25 -6.94 -13.31
N ASN A 189 -22.24 -7.91 -12.39
CA ASN A 189 -23.07 -7.86 -11.19
C ASN A 189 -22.74 -6.65 -10.31
N VAL A 190 -21.44 -6.38 -10.11
CA VAL A 190 -20.94 -5.20 -9.38
C VAL A 190 -21.46 -3.92 -10.02
N ALA A 191 -21.38 -3.78 -11.34
CA ALA A 191 -21.86 -2.60 -12.05
C ALA A 191 -23.37 -2.41 -11.90
N VAL A 192 -24.17 -3.49 -12.02
CA VAL A 192 -25.63 -3.43 -11.86
C VAL A 192 -26.03 -3.06 -10.43
N LEU A 193 -25.43 -3.69 -9.42
CA LEU A 193 -25.73 -3.42 -8.01
C LEU A 193 -25.33 -2.01 -7.60
N SER A 194 -24.17 -1.54 -8.09
CA SER A 194 -23.71 -0.16 -7.84
C SER A 194 -24.67 0.85 -8.47
N ARG A 195 -25.12 0.62 -9.72
CA ARG A 195 -26.09 1.50 -10.40
C ARG A 195 -27.43 1.56 -9.67
N ASN A 196 -27.89 0.44 -9.14
CA ASN A 196 -29.17 0.35 -8.44
C ASN A 196 -29.09 0.77 -6.97
N GLY A 197 -27.91 1.14 -6.45
CA GLY A 197 -27.71 1.53 -5.07
C GLY A 197 -27.94 0.41 -4.05
N ASN A 198 -27.82 -0.86 -4.45
CA ASN A 198 -27.99 -2.00 -3.55
C ASN A 198 -26.67 -2.34 -2.84
N TRP A 199 -26.30 -1.48 -1.89
CA TRP A 199 -24.99 -1.51 -1.25
C TRP A 199 -24.78 -2.71 -0.31
N ALA A 200 -25.84 -3.18 0.37
CA ALA A 200 -25.76 -4.34 1.25
C ALA A 200 -25.41 -5.61 0.46
N THR A 201 -26.18 -5.91 -0.60
CA THR A 201 -25.88 -7.06 -1.47
C THR A 201 -24.57 -6.89 -2.23
N LEU A 202 -24.21 -5.66 -2.63
CA LEU A 202 -22.94 -5.39 -3.31
C LEU A 202 -21.74 -5.86 -2.49
N ARG A 203 -21.74 -5.63 -1.18
CA ARG A 203 -20.66 -6.06 -0.27
C ARG A 203 -20.45 -7.57 -0.34
N ASP A 204 -21.54 -8.34 -0.25
CA ASP A 204 -21.48 -9.81 -0.25
C ASP A 204 -21.02 -10.35 -1.61
N VAL A 205 -21.45 -9.71 -2.71
CA VAL A 205 -20.98 -10.02 -4.06
C VAL A 205 -19.50 -9.72 -4.24
N LEU A 206 -19.02 -8.58 -3.75
CA LEU A 206 -17.59 -8.23 -3.80
C LEU A 206 -16.75 -9.25 -3.03
N LYS A 207 -17.19 -9.65 -1.83
CA LYS A 207 -16.51 -10.68 -1.04
C LYS A 207 -16.46 -12.01 -1.79
N THR A 208 -17.61 -12.45 -2.30
CA THR A 208 -17.72 -13.71 -3.04
C THR A 208 -16.84 -13.72 -4.28
N ALA A 209 -16.79 -12.61 -5.03
CA ALA A 209 -15.93 -12.48 -6.20
C ALA A 209 -14.43 -12.58 -5.87
N GLN A 210 -14.00 -12.01 -4.73
CA GLN A 210 -12.61 -12.12 -4.26
C GLN A 210 -12.29 -13.54 -3.77
N ASP A 211 -13.19 -14.15 -3.00
CA ASP A 211 -13.02 -15.53 -2.54
C ASP A 211 -12.93 -16.47 -3.76
N ASP A 212 -13.75 -16.27 -4.79
CA ASP A 212 -13.70 -17.03 -6.05
C ASP A 212 -12.33 -16.94 -6.75
N LEU A 213 -11.71 -15.75 -6.79
CA LEU A 213 -10.36 -15.58 -7.35
C LEU A 213 -9.31 -16.35 -6.53
N ALA A 214 -9.41 -16.34 -5.20
CA ALA A 214 -8.51 -17.09 -4.34
C ALA A 214 -8.66 -18.62 -4.52
N HIS A 215 -9.89 -19.10 -4.71
CA HIS A 215 -10.16 -20.51 -5.03
C HIS A 215 -9.68 -20.88 -6.44
N ALA A 216 -9.86 -20.00 -7.44
CA ALA A 216 -9.35 -20.21 -8.79
C ALA A 216 -7.83 -20.38 -8.79
N LEU A 217 -7.12 -19.53 -8.05
CA LEU A 217 -5.67 -19.68 -7.86
C LEU A 217 -5.32 -20.99 -7.16
N SER A 218 -6.09 -21.40 -6.14
CA SER A 218 -5.83 -22.65 -5.42
C SER A 218 -5.95 -23.87 -6.33
N ARG A 219 -7.02 -23.93 -7.15
CA ARG A 219 -7.23 -24.98 -8.16
C ARG A 219 -6.11 -24.99 -9.21
N PHE A 220 -5.71 -23.81 -9.68
CA PHE A 220 -4.60 -23.68 -10.62
C PHE A 220 -3.30 -24.33 -10.11
N TYR A 221 -3.02 -24.25 -8.81
CA TYR A 221 -1.86 -24.92 -8.21
C TYR A 221 -2.09 -26.41 -7.95
N GLU A 222 -3.30 -26.84 -7.57
CA GLU A 222 -3.63 -28.26 -7.41
C GLU A 222 -3.42 -29.05 -8.70
N ASP A 223 -3.78 -28.46 -9.84
CA ASP A 223 -3.62 -29.06 -11.17
C ASP A 223 -2.14 -29.07 -11.64
N ARG A 224 -1.27 -28.30 -10.98
CA ARG A 224 0.14 -28.10 -11.35
C ARG A 224 1.05 -28.42 -10.17
N ILE A 225 1.16 -29.72 -9.85
CA ILE A 225 2.09 -30.21 -8.82
C ILE A 225 3.51 -29.68 -9.11
N ALA A 226 4.07 -28.91 -8.18
CA ALA A 226 5.40 -28.35 -8.29
C ALA A 226 6.35 -29.00 -7.27
N GLU A 227 7.59 -29.26 -7.71
CA GLU A 227 8.68 -29.62 -6.80
C GLU A 227 9.04 -28.41 -5.89
N PRO A 228 9.65 -28.65 -4.71
CA PRO A 228 10.05 -27.56 -3.82
C PRO A 228 11.07 -26.65 -4.50
N VAL A 229 10.66 -25.41 -4.80
CA VAL A 229 11.53 -24.38 -5.39
C VAL A 229 11.69 -23.18 -4.46
N PRO A 230 12.81 -22.43 -4.55
CA PRO A 230 12.98 -21.18 -3.82
C PRO A 230 11.83 -20.21 -4.08
N GLN A 231 11.20 -19.76 -2.99
CA GLN A 231 10.04 -18.87 -3.04
C GLN A 231 10.45 -17.39 -3.18
N ILE A 232 9.72 -16.67 -4.02
CA ILE A 232 9.80 -15.23 -4.26
C ILE A 232 8.62 -14.59 -3.55
N GLY A 233 8.92 -13.83 -2.49
CA GLY A 233 7.92 -13.10 -1.71
C GLY A 233 7.35 -11.89 -2.45
N PHE A 234 6.14 -11.49 -2.07
CA PHE A 234 5.58 -10.20 -2.47
C PHE A 234 6.32 -9.06 -1.76
N CYS A 235 6.78 -8.07 -2.53
CA CYS A 235 7.38 -6.85 -2.01
C CYS A 235 6.70 -5.61 -2.62
N TRP A 236 6.50 -4.59 -1.80
CA TRP A 236 6.03 -3.28 -2.23
C TRP A 236 6.81 -2.22 -1.46
N ASN A 237 7.03 -1.07 -2.09
CA ASN A 237 7.74 0.05 -1.51
C ASN A 237 6.92 1.34 -1.68
N ALA A 238 6.71 2.07 -0.59
CA ALA A 238 6.00 3.35 -0.63
C ALA A 238 6.84 4.49 -1.25
N TYR A 239 8.17 4.34 -1.35
CA TYR A 239 9.05 5.34 -1.96
C TYR A 239 9.76 4.84 -3.22
N LYS A 240 10.09 5.78 -4.12
CA LYS A 240 11.02 5.53 -5.24
C LYS A 240 12.45 5.33 -4.70
N LYS A 241 13.19 4.37 -5.27
CA LYS A 241 14.52 3.92 -4.79
C LYS A 241 15.56 5.02 -4.58
N SER A 242 15.63 6.01 -5.48
CA SER A 242 16.59 7.13 -5.37
C SER A 242 16.43 7.96 -4.09
N ALA A 243 15.27 7.87 -3.44
CA ALA A 243 14.96 8.61 -2.23
C ALA A 243 14.88 7.72 -0.97
N GLN A 244 14.93 6.40 -1.12
CA GLN A 244 14.75 5.42 -0.04
C GLN A 244 15.78 5.58 1.08
N LEU A 245 17.09 5.58 0.81
CA LEU A 245 18.10 5.63 1.87
C LEU A 245 18.02 6.90 2.75
N ARG A 246 17.72 8.05 2.15
CA ARG A 246 17.50 9.31 2.88
C ARG A 246 16.23 9.24 3.74
N TYR A 247 15.16 8.67 3.20
CA TYR A 247 13.88 8.58 3.91
C TYR A 247 13.88 7.52 4.99
N SER A 248 14.47 6.35 4.75
CA SER A 248 14.64 5.31 5.76
C SER A 248 15.41 5.84 6.97
N LEU A 249 16.50 6.58 6.75
CA LEU A 249 17.24 7.20 7.84
C LEU A 249 16.45 8.33 8.53
N ALA A 250 15.69 9.13 7.78
CA ALA A 250 14.84 10.17 8.37
C ALA A 250 13.77 9.58 9.28
N VAL A 251 13.11 8.52 8.80
CA VAL A 251 12.08 7.77 9.54
C VAL A 251 12.69 7.14 10.79
N GLU A 252 13.86 6.52 10.69
CA GLU A 252 14.55 5.94 11.85
C GLU A 252 14.86 7.00 12.91
N LEU A 253 15.46 8.13 12.53
CA LEU A 253 15.76 9.21 13.47
C LEU A 253 14.50 9.85 14.08
N LEU A 254 13.42 10.02 13.30
CA LEU A 254 12.13 10.46 13.83
C LEU A 254 11.53 9.45 14.80
N THR A 255 11.69 8.15 14.52
CA THR A 255 11.27 7.07 15.42
C THR A 255 12.00 7.20 16.75
N ASP A 256 13.33 7.34 16.72
CA ASP A 256 14.16 7.52 17.92
C ASP A 256 13.77 8.77 18.72
N ILE A 257 13.52 9.90 18.04
CA ILE A 257 13.01 11.14 18.67
C ILE A 257 11.65 10.88 19.32
N SER A 258 10.72 10.26 18.60
CA SER A 258 9.36 10.00 19.09
C SER A 258 9.33 9.08 20.30
N ARG A 259 10.23 8.09 20.35
CA ARG A 259 10.44 7.16 21.47
C ARG A 259 11.19 7.80 22.65
N GLY A 260 11.69 9.02 22.49
CA GLY A 260 12.43 9.74 23.52
C GLY A 260 13.89 9.30 23.66
N ILE A 261 14.44 8.53 22.72
CA ILE A 261 15.88 8.21 22.66
C ILE A 261 16.68 9.50 22.48
N TYR A 262 16.14 10.44 21.68
CA TYR A 262 16.61 11.82 21.60
C TYR A 262 15.54 12.76 22.15
N PRO A 263 15.61 13.15 23.44
CA PRO A 263 14.61 14.00 24.08
C PRO A 263 14.53 15.41 23.45
N VAL A 264 13.39 16.06 23.61
CA VAL A 264 13.20 17.47 23.22
C VAL A 264 14.26 18.36 23.87
N GLY A 265 14.85 19.26 23.10
CA GLY A 265 15.92 20.15 23.53
C GLY A 265 17.32 19.52 23.51
N SER A 266 17.45 18.20 23.35
CA SER A 266 18.74 17.52 23.18
C SER A 266 19.29 17.68 21.76
N PHE A 267 20.55 17.31 21.54
CA PHE A 267 21.19 17.36 20.22
C PHE A 267 21.37 15.96 19.64
N LEU A 268 21.08 15.80 18.35
CA LEU A 268 21.40 14.58 17.61
C LEU A 268 22.93 14.39 17.51
N PRO A 269 23.41 13.13 17.42
CA PRO A 269 24.84 12.89 17.28
C PRO A 269 25.42 13.56 16.01
N PRO A 270 26.72 13.92 16.02
CA PRO A 270 27.36 14.54 14.87
C PRO A 270 27.25 13.70 13.59
N ALA A 271 27.20 14.35 12.42
CA ALA A 271 26.95 13.65 11.16
C ALA A 271 27.96 12.53 10.83
N HIS A 272 29.22 12.66 11.25
CA HIS A 272 30.23 11.61 11.05
C HIS A 272 29.95 10.38 11.91
N ARG A 273 29.45 10.58 13.14
CA ARG A 273 29.10 9.52 14.07
C ARG A 273 27.85 8.78 13.59
N LEU A 274 26.81 9.52 13.23
CA LEU A 274 25.60 8.94 12.63
C LEU A 274 25.90 8.16 11.33
N ALA A 275 26.85 8.63 10.51
CA ALA A 275 27.23 7.95 9.29
C ALA A 275 27.84 6.57 9.55
N VAL A 276 28.73 6.49 10.56
CA VAL A 276 29.33 5.22 11.00
C VAL A 276 28.29 4.31 11.65
N GLU A 277 27.51 4.83 12.60
CA GLU A 277 26.50 4.06 13.33
C GLU A 277 25.41 3.47 12.42
N LYS A 278 25.02 4.20 11.38
CA LYS A 278 23.92 3.82 10.48
C LYS A 278 24.40 3.22 9.15
N GLY A 279 25.71 3.07 8.95
CA GLY A 279 26.27 2.46 7.73
C GLY A 279 25.97 3.23 6.44
N VAL A 280 25.85 4.57 6.50
CA VAL A 280 25.55 5.42 5.34
C VAL A 280 26.62 6.49 5.14
N SER A 281 26.64 7.13 3.97
CA SER A 281 27.54 8.25 3.72
C SER A 281 27.19 9.48 4.56
N ILE A 282 28.20 10.29 4.90
CA ILE A 282 28.01 11.59 5.60
C ILE A 282 27.08 12.52 4.79
N SER A 283 27.12 12.45 3.46
CA SER A 283 26.22 13.24 2.60
C SER A 283 24.75 12.82 2.76
N THR A 284 24.47 11.52 2.91
CA THR A 284 23.13 11.02 3.23
C THR A 284 22.65 11.50 4.59
N VAL A 285 23.51 11.46 5.62
CA VAL A 285 23.17 12.00 6.95
C VAL A 285 22.86 13.50 6.88
N ARG A 286 23.70 14.31 6.23
CA ARG A 286 23.47 15.76 6.10
C ARG A 286 22.16 16.07 5.38
N ARG A 287 21.85 15.36 4.29
CA ARG A 287 20.58 15.48 3.56
C ARG A 287 19.38 15.06 4.41
N THR A 288 19.58 14.09 5.30
CA THR A 288 18.56 13.63 6.27
C THR A 288 18.33 14.67 7.34
N LEU A 289 19.37 15.23 7.96
CA LEU A 289 19.24 16.30 8.96
C LEU A 289 18.60 17.56 8.37
N SER A 290 18.91 17.91 7.11
CA SER A 290 18.23 18.99 6.40
C SER A 290 16.74 18.70 6.19
N LEU A 291 16.37 17.44 5.92
CA LEU A 291 14.98 17.03 5.80
C LEU A 291 14.25 17.14 7.14
N LEU A 292 14.86 16.64 8.21
CA LEU A 292 14.33 16.76 9.59
C LEU A 292 14.16 18.23 9.99
N GLY A 293 15.07 19.10 9.55
CA GLY A 293 14.95 20.54 9.74
C GLY A 293 13.75 21.13 9.00
N GLY A 294 13.54 20.74 7.74
CA GLY A 294 12.40 21.19 6.94
C GLY A 294 11.04 20.79 7.53
N ILE A 295 10.93 19.61 8.13
CA ILE A 295 9.70 19.16 8.82
C ILE A 295 9.60 19.65 10.28
N GLY A 296 10.54 20.51 10.72
CA GLY A 296 10.53 21.06 12.07
C GLY A 296 10.85 20.06 13.18
N ALA A 297 11.35 18.86 12.89
CA ALA A 297 11.75 17.92 13.94
C ALA A 297 13.04 18.37 14.66
N VAL A 298 13.92 19.09 13.95
CA VAL A 298 15.17 19.60 14.51
C VAL A 298 15.48 21.02 14.03
N LYS A 299 16.30 21.75 14.81
CA LYS A 299 16.89 23.03 14.40
C LYS A 299 18.41 22.93 14.39
N SER A 300 19.02 23.26 13.25
CA SER A 300 20.48 23.20 13.10
C SER A 300 21.15 24.48 13.61
N PHE A 301 22.11 24.33 14.51
CA PHE A 301 22.96 25.42 15.00
C PHE A 301 24.39 25.24 14.49
N ARG A 302 24.97 26.31 13.91
CA ARG A 302 26.27 26.28 13.21
C ARG A 302 27.42 25.64 14.01
N SER A 303 27.39 25.72 15.35
CA SER A 303 28.45 25.22 16.25
C SER A 303 28.05 24.08 17.20
N ARG A 304 26.75 23.75 17.32
CA ARG A 304 26.27 22.79 18.36
C ARG A 304 25.58 21.55 17.79
N GLY A 305 25.27 21.53 16.50
CA GLY A 305 24.58 20.41 15.84
C GLY A 305 23.08 20.63 15.70
N ALA A 306 22.33 19.56 15.44
CA ALA A 306 20.88 19.60 15.25
C ALA A 306 20.16 19.33 16.58
N GLN A 307 19.44 20.32 17.10
CA GLN A 307 18.66 20.22 18.34
C GLN A 307 17.25 19.71 18.05
N VAL A 308 16.74 18.78 18.86
CA VAL A 308 15.36 18.28 18.76
C VAL A 308 14.37 19.33 19.25
N LEU A 309 13.31 19.59 18.47
CA LEU A 309 12.30 20.59 18.78
C LEU A 309 11.08 19.99 19.50
N SER A 310 10.39 20.82 20.29
CA SER A 310 9.07 20.48 20.86
C SER A 310 7.98 20.48 19.77
N PRO A 311 6.79 19.89 20.00
CA PRO A 311 5.71 19.91 19.02
C PRO A 311 5.26 21.31 18.57
N MET A 312 5.24 22.29 19.49
CA MET A 312 4.88 23.68 19.15
C MET A 312 5.96 24.34 18.29
N GLU A 313 7.23 24.24 18.70
CA GLU A 313 8.36 24.74 17.91
C GLU A 313 8.47 24.03 16.56
N SER A 314 8.08 22.75 16.48
CA SER A 314 8.09 21.98 15.23
C SER A 314 7.12 22.55 14.20
N THR A 315 5.91 22.94 14.62
CA THR A 315 4.95 23.57 13.71
C THR A 315 5.43 24.95 13.25
N GLU A 316 6.01 25.75 14.15
CA GLU A 316 6.54 27.08 13.81
C GLU A 316 7.77 27.01 12.90
N ASN A 317 8.61 25.99 13.06
CA ASN A 317 9.86 25.83 12.31
C ASN A 317 9.69 25.05 11.00
N ALA A 318 8.57 24.34 10.80
CA ALA A 318 8.36 23.54 9.59
C ALA A 318 8.18 24.44 8.35
N ASP A 319 8.98 24.20 7.31
CA ASP A 319 8.82 24.86 6.02
C ASP A 319 7.78 24.12 5.17
N LEU A 320 6.51 24.35 5.52
CA LEU A 320 5.36 23.76 4.82
C LEU A 320 5.16 24.32 3.40
N THR A 321 5.98 25.28 2.96
CA THR A 321 5.94 25.81 1.59
C THR A 321 6.67 24.91 0.59
N GLN A 322 7.55 24.02 1.07
CA GLN A 322 8.30 23.10 0.21
C GLN A 322 7.39 22.04 -0.42
N PRO A 323 7.33 21.94 -1.77
CA PRO A 323 6.50 20.95 -2.45
C PRO A 323 6.79 19.50 -2.02
N ASP A 324 8.06 19.19 -1.76
CA ASP A 324 8.47 17.87 -1.28
C ASP A 324 7.84 17.52 0.07
N ILE A 325 7.69 18.49 0.98
CA ILE A 325 7.09 18.28 2.31
C ILE A 325 5.57 18.19 2.18
N GLN A 326 4.95 19.04 1.37
CA GLN A 326 3.51 18.99 1.09
C GLN A 326 3.11 17.63 0.50
N ASN A 327 3.88 17.12 -0.47
CA ASN A 327 3.65 15.79 -1.05
C ASN A 327 3.74 14.67 0.00
N ARG A 328 4.65 14.78 0.98
CA ARG A 328 4.81 13.77 2.04
C ARG A 328 3.69 13.82 3.07
N LEU A 329 3.21 15.01 3.40
CA LEU A 329 2.01 15.17 4.22
C LEU A 329 0.78 14.60 3.52
N LEU A 330 0.68 14.78 2.20
CA LEU A 330 -0.37 14.19 1.38
C LEU A 330 -0.24 12.65 1.30
N ASP A 331 0.98 12.11 1.13
CA ASP A 331 1.26 10.67 1.19
C ASP A 331 0.84 10.07 2.54
N MET A 332 1.06 10.80 3.64
CA MET A 332 0.57 10.39 4.95
C MET A 332 -0.96 10.36 5.03
N ALA A 333 -1.66 11.38 4.55
CA ALA A 333 -3.12 11.38 4.57
C ALA A 333 -3.70 10.22 3.74
N LYS A 334 -3.09 9.95 2.57
CA LYS A 334 -3.42 8.78 1.73
C LYS A 334 -3.12 7.46 2.44
N CYS A 335 -2.03 7.37 3.20
CA CYS A 335 -1.73 6.23 4.05
C CYS A 335 -2.80 6.02 5.13
N LEU A 336 -3.19 7.10 5.84
CA LEU A 336 -4.26 7.05 6.84
C LEU A 336 -5.59 6.60 6.23
N GLN A 337 -5.88 6.96 4.98
CA GLN A 337 -7.08 6.48 4.29
C GLN A 337 -7.01 4.97 4.04
N ILE A 338 -5.89 4.44 3.53
CA ILE A 338 -5.71 2.99 3.36
C ILE A 338 -5.85 2.27 4.71
N TYR A 339 -5.24 2.83 5.77
CA TYR A 339 -5.36 2.26 7.10
C TYR A 339 -6.80 2.29 7.61
N ALA A 340 -7.47 3.44 7.54
CA ALA A 340 -8.86 3.59 7.97
C ALA A 340 -9.79 2.57 7.30
N LEU A 341 -9.60 2.32 6.00
CA LEU A 341 -10.43 1.42 5.21
C LEU A 341 -10.11 -0.07 5.39
N SER A 342 -8.98 -0.42 6.03
CA SER A 342 -8.56 -1.81 6.25
C SER A 342 -8.38 -2.17 7.73
N ALA A 343 -8.33 -1.17 8.63
CA ALA A 343 -7.94 -1.33 10.03
C ALA A 343 -8.76 -2.40 10.73
N ARG A 344 -10.09 -2.40 10.55
CA ARG A 344 -10.98 -3.35 11.19
C ARG A 344 -10.69 -4.78 10.75
N ALA A 345 -10.86 -5.10 9.47
CA ALA A 345 -10.67 -6.46 8.95
C ALA A 345 -9.26 -6.99 9.24
N VAL A 346 -8.24 -6.14 9.12
CA VAL A 346 -6.85 -6.52 9.39
C VAL A 346 -6.58 -6.73 10.88
N SER A 347 -7.11 -5.87 11.77
CA SER A 347 -6.93 -6.05 13.21
C SER A 347 -7.73 -7.23 13.74
N GLU A 348 -8.92 -7.51 13.21
CA GLU A 348 -9.69 -8.72 13.55
C GLU A 348 -8.90 -9.97 13.19
N LEU A 349 -8.38 -10.05 11.94
CA LEU A 349 -7.53 -11.15 11.48
C LEU A 349 -6.29 -11.32 12.37
N THR A 350 -5.67 -10.20 12.76
CA THR A 350 -4.45 -10.21 13.57
C THR A 350 -4.75 -10.72 14.98
N LEU A 351 -5.68 -10.09 15.68
CA LEU A 351 -6.00 -10.42 17.08
C LEU A 351 -6.58 -11.83 17.22
N ALA A 352 -7.38 -12.29 16.26
CA ALA A 352 -7.92 -13.65 16.25
C ALA A 352 -6.81 -14.72 16.11
N SER A 353 -5.65 -14.36 15.56
CA SER A 353 -4.50 -15.26 15.41
C SER A 353 -3.53 -15.26 16.61
N LEU A 354 -3.66 -14.29 17.52
CA LEU A 354 -2.75 -14.14 18.65
C LEU A 354 -3.06 -15.15 19.76
N ASP A 355 -2.00 -15.65 20.38
CA ASP A 355 -2.10 -16.39 21.64
C ASP A 355 -2.22 -15.44 22.85
N CYS A 356 -2.31 -16.02 24.05
CA CYS A 356 -2.39 -15.25 25.28
C CYS A 356 -1.15 -14.36 25.54
N GLY A 357 0.02 -14.75 25.00
CA GLY A 357 1.25 -13.96 25.10
C GLY A 357 1.20 -12.74 24.19
N GLY A 358 0.78 -12.91 22.94
CA GLY A 358 0.60 -11.83 21.97
C GLY A 358 -0.43 -10.78 22.42
N LEU A 359 -1.58 -11.22 22.95
CA LEU A 359 -2.58 -10.30 23.50
C LEU A 359 -2.04 -9.51 24.70
N ARG A 360 -1.24 -10.15 25.56
CA ARG A 360 -0.60 -9.49 26.69
C ARG A 360 0.41 -8.44 26.23
N LEU A 361 1.26 -8.77 25.27
CA LEU A 361 2.21 -7.83 24.67
C LEU A 361 1.47 -6.63 24.08
N TRP A 362 0.37 -6.86 23.35
CA TRP A 362 -0.44 -5.77 22.80
C TRP A 362 -0.97 -4.85 23.90
N LYS A 363 -1.51 -5.43 24.97
CA LYS A 363 -2.00 -4.70 26.13
C LYS A 363 -0.88 -3.88 26.79
N GLU A 364 0.27 -4.49 27.02
CA GLU A 364 1.46 -3.82 27.59
C GLU A 364 1.87 -2.60 26.76
N ARG A 365 1.91 -2.72 25.43
CA ARG A 365 2.21 -1.57 24.54
C ARG A 365 1.20 -0.44 24.67
N LEU A 366 -0.08 -0.74 24.82
CA LEU A 366 -1.11 0.28 25.04
C LEU A 366 -1.00 0.94 26.43
N LEU A 367 -0.61 0.17 27.45
CA LEU A 367 -0.37 0.70 28.80
C LEU A 367 0.88 1.60 28.84
N GLU A 368 1.95 1.25 28.13
CA GLU A 368 3.15 2.09 27.98
C GLU A 368 2.80 3.49 27.44
N LEU A 369 1.88 3.58 26.47
CA LEU A 369 1.41 4.86 25.94
C LEU A 369 0.67 5.69 26.99
N ARG A 370 -0.13 5.05 27.85
CA ARG A 370 -0.83 5.72 28.94
C ARG A 370 0.16 6.25 29.97
N ASP A 371 1.10 5.42 30.40
CA ASP A 371 2.02 5.72 31.48
C ASP A 371 3.02 6.81 31.06
N SER A 372 3.40 6.83 29.78
CA SER A 372 4.23 7.90 29.17
C SER A 372 3.44 9.14 28.73
N ARG A 373 2.10 9.14 28.83
CA ARG A 373 1.20 10.20 28.33
C ARG A 373 1.40 10.51 26.85
N ARG A 374 1.61 9.48 26.03
CA ARG A 374 1.87 9.56 24.58
C ARG A 374 0.72 8.96 23.76
N LEU A 375 -0.53 9.17 24.18
CA LEU A 375 -1.70 8.56 23.51
C LEU A 375 -1.86 8.98 22.05
N GLU A 376 -1.21 10.07 21.60
CA GLU A 376 -1.15 10.44 20.19
C GLU A 376 -0.46 9.42 19.29
N LEU A 377 0.30 8.48 19.87
CA LEU A 377 0.97 7.40 19.15
C LEU A 377 0.12 6.12 19.03
N MET A 378 -1.12 6.10 19.52
CA MET A 378 -1.94 4.89 19.57
C MET A 378 -2.19 4.27 18.18
N THR A 379 -2.53 5.10 17.18
CA THR A 379 -2.67 4.69 15.77
C THR A 379 -1.37 4.11 15.22
N TYR A 380 -0.24 4.73 15.56
CA TYR A 380 1.09 4.29 15.12
C TYR A 380 1.47 2.94 15.75
N VAL A 381 1.32 2.79 17.07
CA VAL A 381 1.61 1.54 17.79
C VAL A 381 0.71 0.41 17.32
N SER A 382 -0.58 0.68 17.09
CA SER A 382 -1.53 -0.33 16.60
C SER A 382 -1.15 -0.81 15.20
N MET A 383 -0.79 0.09 14.28
CA MET A 383 -0.30 -0.29 12.96
C MET A 383 1.02 -1.09 13.05
N GLY A 384 1.92 -0.71 13.95
CA GLY A 384 3.18 -1.43 14.20
C GLY A 384 2.94 -2.88 14.65
N LEU A 385 2.07 -3.08 15.63
CA LEU A 385 1.70 -4.41 16.10
C LEU A 385 1.02 -5.26 15.02
N ILE A 386 0.17 -4.66 14.20
CA ILE A 386 -0.37 -5.32 12.99
C ILE A 386 0.76 -5.75 12.06
N SER A 387 1.68 -4.83 11.73
CA SER A 387 2.78 -5.11 10.79
C SER A 387 3.73 -6.22 11.25
N GLU A 388 3.79 -6.47 12.56
CA GLU A 388 4.63 -7.51 13.17
C GLU A 388 3.89 -8.85 13.34
N HIS A 389 2.60 -8.81 13.67
CA HIS A 389 1.88 -9.99 14.18
C HIS A 389 0.76 -10.52 13.29
N THR A 390 0.29 -9.81 12.26
CA THR A 390 -0.72 -10.36 11.34
C THR A 390 -0.20 -11.65 10.72
N PRO A 391 -1.01 -12.72 10.57
CA PRO A 391 -0.54 -13.99 10.01
C PRO A 391 -0.10 -13.89 8.54
N SER A 392 -0.73 -13.01 7.77
CA SER A 392 -0.40 -12.77 6.36
C SER A 392 0.90 -11.99 6.16
N GLN A 393 1.81 -12.53 5.37
CA GLN A 393 3.07 -11.86 5.02
C GLN A 393 2.83 -10.63 4.13
N THR A 394 1.84 -10.70 3.24
CA THR A 394 1.44 -9.62 2.34
C THR A 394 0.96 -8.41 3.13
N ILE A 395 0.10 -8.64 4.12
CA ILE A 395 -0.39 -7.57 5.00
C ILE A 395 0.77 -6.99 5.81
N ARG A 396 1.65 -7.83 6.39
CA ARG A 396 2.84 -7.36 7.11
C ARG A 396 3.73 -6.47 6.23
N THR A 397 3.99 -6.85 4.98
CA THR A 397 4.76 -6.05 4.02
C THR A 397 4.09 -4.70 3.76
N ILE A 398 2.79 -4.68 3.48
CA ILE A 398 2.05 -3.43 3.18
C ILE A 398 2.00 -2.52 4.40
N TYR A 399 1.62 -3.05 5.57
CA TYR A 399 1.51 -2.27 6.80
C TYR A 399 2.86 -1.75 7.28
N SER A 400 3.96 -2.49 7.05
CA SER A 400 5.32 -2.00 7.34
C SER A 400 5.67 -0.77 6.50
N GLU A 401 5.27 -0.75 5.23
CA GLU A 401 5.48 0.40 4.35
C GLU A 401 4.57 1.59 4.71
N LEU A 402 3.30 1.32 5.04
CA LEU A 402 2.37 2.36 5.50
C LEU A 402 2.83 2.98 6.82
N LEU A 403 3.36 2.19 7.75
CA LEU A 403 3.88 2.66 9.03
C LEU A 403 4.94 3.74 8.84
N ARG A 404 5.82 3.57 7.85
CA ARG A 404 6.87 4.54 7.48
C ARG A 404 6.29 5.88 7.00
N LEU A 405 5.08 5.89 6.44
CA LEU A 405 4.41 7.11 5.96
C LEU A 405 3.75 7.90 7.09
N LEU A 406 3.23 7.23 8.14
CA LEU A 406 2.57 7.90 9.27
C LEU A 406 3.49 8.90 10.00
N PHE A 407 4.80 8.69 9.94
CA PHE A 407 5.79 9.56 10.57
C PHE A 407 5.81 10.98 10.02
N TRP A 408 5.37 11.22 8.78
CA TRP A 408 5.38 12.56 8.19
C TRP A 408 4.39 13.52 8.83
N GLY A 409 3.51 13.03 9.71
CA GLY A 409 2.57 13.85 10.48
C GLY A 409 3.20 14.61 11.64
N HIS A 410 4.50 14.42 11.89
CA HIS A 410 5.23 15.12 12.95
C HIS A 410 4.97 16.65 12.98
N PRO A 411 5.03 17.39 11.85
CA PRO A 411 4.82 18.84 11.83
C PRO A 411 3.40 19.24 12.28
N LEU A 412 2.42 18.35 12.09
CA LEU A 412 1.02 18.62 12.40
C LEU A 412 0.70 18.45 13.89
N ARG A 413 1.62 17.91 14.70
CA ARG A 413 1.38 17.63 16.12
C ARG A 413 1.10 18.90 16.92
N GLY A 414 1.85 19.98 16.69
CA GLY A 414 1.62 21.25 17.38
C GLY A 414 0.26 21.88 17.07
N LEU A 415 -0.33 21.58 15.90
CA LEU A 415 -1.67 22.02 15.51
C LEU A 415 -2.80 21.28 16.25
N ARG A 416 -2.49 20.19 16.96
CA ARG A 416 -3.48 19.34 17.65
C ARG A 416 -3.72 19.77 19.10
N GLY A 417 -3.11 20.87 19.53
CA GLY A 417 -3.21 21.41 20.89
C GLY A 417 -2.19 20.81 21.84
N THR A 418 -2.39 21.04 23.14
CA THR A 418 -1.44 20.59 24.16
C THR A 418 -1.49 19.07 24.36
N PRO A 419 -0.39 18.43 24.81
CA PRO A 419 -0.38 17.01 25.14
C PRO A 419 -1.53 16.58 26.06
N GLU A 420 -1.89 17.39 27.05
CA GLU A 420 -3.00 17.10 27.98
C GLU A 420 -4.34 17.01 27.26
N THR A 421 -4.58 17.91 26.30
CA THR A 421 -5.81 17.92 25.51
C THR A 421 -5.88 16.68 24.63
N ILE A 422 -4.78 16.32 23.96
CA ILE A 422 -4.71 15.15 23.10
C ILE A 422 -4.94 13.87 23.92
N ASN A 423 -4.26 13.74 25.07
CA ASN A 423 -4.43 12.59 25.96
C ASN A 423 -5.86 12.46 26.48
N ARG A 424 -6.48 13.56 26.94
CA ARG A 424 -7.87 13.55 27.41
C ARG A 424 -8.85 13.05 26.35
N VAL A 425 -8.62 13.44 25.09
CA VAL A 425 -9.47 13.09 23.97
C VAL A 425 -9.23 11.65 23.47
N ALA A 426 -8.01 11.14 23.59
CA ALA A 426 -7.65 9.78 23.21
C ALA A 426 -7.94 8.72 24.30
N ALA A 427 -8.02 9.12 25.58
CA ALA A 427 -8.22 8.22 26.71
C ALA A 427 -9.48 7.33 26.61
N PRO A 428 -10.65 7.80 26.12
CA PRO A 428 -11.82 6.93 25.93
C PRO A 428 -11.58 5.78 24.94
N PHE A 429 -10.81 6.03 23.87
CA PHE A 429 -10.44 4.98 22.90
C PHE A 429 -9.54 3.95 23.55
N LEU A 430 -8.50 4.39 24.25
CA LEU A 430 -7.60 3.49 24.99
C LEU A 430 -8.38 2.60 25.95
N ASN A 431 -9.27 3.17 26.76
CA ASN A 431 -10.01 2.41 27.76
C ASN A 431 -10.90 1.34 27.12
N ARG A 432 -11.59 1.67 26.02
CA ARG A 432 -12.39 0.70 25.25
C ARG A 432 -11.53 -0.39 24.63
N MET A 433 -10.35 -0.04 24.08
CA MET A 433 -9.40 -1.02 23.53
C MET A 433 -8.85 -1.95 24.62
N LEU A 434 -8.46 -1.42 25.78
CA LEU A 434 -7.97 -2.23 26.90
C LEU A 434 -9.07 -3.15 27.46
N GLN A 435 -10.30 -2.66 27.60
CA GLN A 435 -11.44 -3.47 28.02
C GLN A 435 -11.70 -4.60 27.02
N ALA A 436 -11.72 -4.29 25.72
CA ALA A 436 -11.92 -5.30 24.68
C ALA A 436 -10.82 -6.39 24.70
N LEU A 437 -9.55 -6.01 24.97
CA LEU A 437 -8.48 -7.00 25.16
C LEU A 437 -8.68 -7.87 26.42
N ASP A 438 -9.18 -7.29 27.51
CA ASP A 438 -9.46 -8.02 28.76
C ASP A 438 -10.62 -9.01 28.60
N GLU A 439 -11.65 -8.63 27.84
CA GLU A 439 -12.82 -9.46 27.52
C GLU A 439 -12.56 -10.41 26.34
N ARG A 440 -11.39 -10.30 25.68
CA ARG A 440 -11.05 -10.98 24.42
C ARG A 440 -12.06 -10.69 23.30
N ASP A 441 -12.68 -9.52 23.34
CA ASP A 441 -13.58 -9.01 22.31
C ASP A 441 -12.78 -8.45 21.13
N VAL A 442 -12.39 -9.33 20.21
CA VAL A 442 -11.66 -8.97 18.98
C VAL A 442 -12.45 -7.99 18.11
N PHE A 443 -13.77 -8.15 18.04
CA PHE A 443 -14.64 -7.31 17.24
C PHE A 443 -14.75 -5.90 17.83
N GLY A 444 -14.97 -5.80 19.15
CA GLY A 444 -15.04 -4.53 19.86
C GLY A 444 -13.73 -3.75 19.77
N PHE A 445 -12.58 -4.42 19.93
CA PHE A 445 -11.28 -3.77 19.76
C PHE A 445 -11.13 -3.19 18.35
N SER A 446 -11.39 -4.00 17.33
CA SER A 446 -11.18 -3.63 15.92
C SER A 446 -12.09 -2.50 15.48
N THR A 447 -13.32 -2.46 16.02
CA THR A 447 -14.26 -1.36 15.83
C THR A 447 -13.72 -0.05 16.43
N VAL A 448 -13.19 -0.09 17.66
CA VAL A 448 -12.60 1.10 18.31
C VAL A 448 -11.38 1.60 17.55
N LEU A 449 -10.56 0.68 17.04
CA LEU A 449 -9.41 1.05 16.22
C LEU A 449 -9.84 1.73 14.92
N GLU A 450 -10.81 1.18 14.19
CA GLU A 450 -11.36 1.83 12.99
C GLU A 450 -11.85 3.26 13.28
N GLU A 451 -12.65 3.44 14.34
CA GLU A 451 -13.12 4.76 14.76
C GLU A 451 -11.96 5.74 15.03
N LEU A 452 -10.91 5.26 15.72
CA LEU A 452 -9.71 6.05 16.00
C LEU A 452 -8.99 6.46 14.72
N VAL A 453 -8.74 5.53 13.79
CA VAL A 453 -8.01 5.82 12.56
C VAL A 453 -8.79 6.75 11.65
N VAL A 454 -10.11 6.57 11.51
CA VAL A 454 -10.95 7.48 10.70
C VAL A 454 -10.96 8.89 11.30
N ARG A 455 -11.02 9.00 12.63
CA ARG A 455 -10.92 10.29 13.30
C ARG A 455 -9.58 10.97 13.02
N GLU A 456 -8.48 10.21 13.05
CA GLU A 456 -7.14 10.70 12.72
C GLU A 456 -7.01 11.13 11.26
N LEU A 457 -7.61 10.39 10.33
CA LEU A 457 -7.71 10.77 8.92
C LEU A 457 -8.46 12.09 8.77
N CYS A 458 -9.64 12.22 9.40
CA CYS A 458 -10.47 13.41 9.33
C CYS A 458 -9.75 14.66 9.84
N ILE A 459 -9.12 14.58 11.02
CA ILE A 459 -8.32 15.67 11.57
C ILE A 459 -7.18 16.04 10.61
N THR A 460 -6.46 15.04 10.11
CA THR A 460 -5.31 15.26 9.23
C THR A 460 -5.72 15.94 7.93
N VAL A 461 -6.73 15.43 7.22
CA VAL A 461 -7.19 16.02 5.96
C VAL A 461 -7.66 17.45 6.17
N ASN A 462 -8.44 17.72 7.23
CA ASN A 462 -8.88 19.07 7.57
C ASN A 462 -7.71 20.03 7.82
N GLN A 463 -6.67 19.57 8.53
CA GLN A 463 -5.45 20.35 8.74
C GLN A 463 -4.73 20.65 7.41
N LEU A 464 -4.59 19.67 6.53
CA LEU A 464 -3.95 19.86 5.23
C LEU A 464 -4.73 20.86 4.34
N VAL A 465 -6.06 20.79 4.35
CA VAL A 465 -6.93 21.74 3.64
C VAL A 465 -6.77 23.15 4.21
N GLN A 466 -6.77 23.31 5.54
CA GLN A 466 -6.54 24.62 6.19
C GLN A 466 -5.16 25.21 5.88
N LEU A 467 -4.15 24.35 5.69
CA LEU A 467 -2.81 24.75 5.28
C LEU A 467 -2.69 25.02 3.77
N GLY A 468 -3.77 24.86 2.99
CA GLY A 468 -3.78 25.11 1.55
C GLY A 468 -3.03 24.06 0.72
N ILE A 469 -2.82 22.85 1.25
CA ILE A 469 -2.15 21.75 0.54
C ILE A 469 -3.11 21.17 -0.48
N ARG A 470 -2.81 21.40 -1.77
CA ARG A 470 -3.65 20.97 -2.89
C ARG A 470 -3.78 19.45 -2.96
N GLY A 471 -4.98 18.98 -3.27
CA GLY A 471 -5.31 17.57 -3.42
C GLY A 471 -5.67 16.86 -2.11
N ALA A 472 -5.56 17.51 -0.96
CA ALA A 472 -6.06 16.97 0.31
C ALA A 472 -7.59 16.86 0.30
N GLU A 473 -8.27 17.82 -0.35
CA GLU A 473 -9.71 17.87 -0.55
C GLU A 473 -10.25 16.72 -1.40
N ASN A 474 -9.40 16.07 -2.20
CA ASN A 474 -9.79 14.94 -3.03
C ASN A 474 -9.75 13.61 -2.28
N ILE A 475 -9.18 13.57 -1.07
CA ILE A 475 -9.11 12.35 -0.27
C ILE A 475 -10.49 12.09 0.34
N LEU A 476 -11.13 11.02 -0.10
CA LEU A 476 -12.43 10.61 0.39
C LEU A 476 -12.35 10.17 1.87
N ILE A 477 -13.21 10.70 2.72
CA ILE A 477 -13.27 10.35 4.15
C ILE A 477 -14.60 9.62 4.39
N PRO A 478 -14.59 8.39 4.93
CA PRO A 478 -15.84 7.67 5.23
C PRO A 478 -16.66 8.46 6.25
N VAL A 479 -17.97 8.62 6.00
CA VAL A 479 -18.88 9.29 6.94
C VAL A 479 -19.54 8.30 7.90
N LYS A 480 -20.26 8.82 8.91
CA LYS A 480 -20.95 8.00 9.90
C LYS A 480 -22.02 7.11 9.23
N GLY A 481 -21.89 5.79 9.38
CA GLY A 481 -22.70 4.78 8.67
C GLY A 481 -22.02 4.19 7.43
N GLU A 482 -20.80 4.65 7.10
CA GLU A 482 -19.92 4.05 6.09
C GLU A 482 -18.68 3.41 6.71
N PHE A 483 -18.73 3.24 8.04
CA PHE A 483 -17.96 2.24 8.74
C PHE A 483 -18.55 0.88 8.42
N TRP A 484 -17.75 -0.19 8.47
CA TRP A 484 -18.23 -1.57 8.34
C TRP A 484 -19.57 -1.74 9.07
N GLU A 485 -20.67 -1.79 8.30
CA GLU A 485 -22.02 -1.79 8.86
C GLU A 485 -22.12 -2.95 9.84
N MET A 486 -22.61 -2.61 11.03
CA MET A 486 -22.76 -3.50 12.16
C MET A 486 -23.65 -4.69 11.77
N GLU A 487 -23.05 -5.82 11.46
CA GLU A 487 -23.75 -7.10 11.61
C GLU A 487 -23.96 -7.32 13.10
N LYS A 488 -25.22 -7.21 13.50
CA LYS A 488 -25.77 -7.94 14.63
C LYS A 488 -26.20 -9.33 14.17
#